data_AF-S3UTT3-F1
#
_entry.id   AF-S3UTT3-F1
#
_cell.length_a   1.000
_cell.length_b   1.000
_cell.length_c   1.000
_cell.angle_alpha   90.00
_cell.angle_beta   90.00
_cell.angle_gamma   90.00
#
_symmetry.space_group_name_H-M   'P 1'
#
loop_
_entity.id
_entity.type
_entity.pdbx_description
1 polymer ?
#
loop_
_entity_poly.entity_id
_entity_poly.type
_entity_poly.pdbx_seq_one_letter_code
_entity_poly.pdbx_strand_id
1 'polypeptide(L)'
;MKNWKSMGLGLAFALLFAGSLSAQTYTIFVHGKSSSNHNGVGPADVNNYWGTAPNSVSGAKIFVGYDGTSDPRTYGTARAQTNLTTGLNTYCKGSNSCKIVCHSAGCYATEYWLSNLGATTASRGYNITKVTALASASGGSELASALNGITFGFGGNAMDKALIVGTARGAYNHNVTAGVTLYQVPGYKGFSGIQGASSWILPGNDDGAVAFHSSCAYNKAGGLSVCQSSVTQSEGIWPFNSNVTYTQFQGHTRAPSVGSGGLYLDHIELEGEGWR
;
A
#
# COMPACT_ATOMS: atom_id res chain seq x y z
N MET A 1 30.19 -6.02 77.82
CA MET A 1 28.96 -6.63 77.26
C MET A 1 28.29 -5.59 76.38
N LYS A 2 28.39 -5.74 75.06
CA LYS A 2 27.94 -4.75 74.06
C LYS A 2 26.48 -5.06 73.70
N ASN A 3 25.56 -4.18 74.04
CA ASN A 3 24.13 -4.35 73.75
C ASN A 3 23.85 -3.93 72.29
N TRP A 4 23.42 -4.90 71.49
CA TRP A 4 22.80 -4.70 70.18
C TRP A 4 21.32 -5.07 70.33
N LYS A 5 20.41 -4.19 69.90
CA LYS A 5 19.14 -4.49 69.18
C LYS A 5 18.11 -3.38 69.35
N SER A 6 18.00 -2.56 68.32
CA SER A 6 16.74 -1.96 67.88
C SER A 6 16.92 -1.45 66.45
N MET A 7 16.84 -2.38 65.49
CA MET A 7 16.59 -2.03 64.08
C MET A 7 15.07 -1.88 63.93
N GLY A 8 14.64 -0.63 63.90
CA GLY A 8 13.27 -0.25 63.57
C GLY A 8 12.97 -0.57 62.10
N LEU A 9 11.88 -1.30 61.91
CA LEU A 9 11.34 -1.73 60.63
C LEU A 9 10.80 -0.52 59.87
N GLY A 10 11.59 0.06 58.97
CA GLY A 10 11.12 1.09 58.04
C GLY A 10 10.37 0.44 56.88
N LEU A 11 9.03 0.49 56.90
CA LEU A 11 8.19 0.15 55.75
C LEU A 11 8.51 1.14 54.61
N ALA A 12 9.23 0.67 53.59
CA ALA A 12 9.37 1.40 52.33
C ALA A 12 8.08 1.20 51.51
N PHE A 13 7.25 2.23 51.45
CA PHE A 13 6.09 2.29 50.57
C PHE A 13 6.59 2.55 49.14
N ALA A 14 6.94 1.50 48.41
CA ALA A 14 7.26 1.59 46.99
C ALA A 14 5.95 1.77 46.20
N LEU A 15 5.58 3.02 45.93
CA LEU A 15 4.57 3.39 44.95
C LEU A 15 5.08 2.99 43.56
N LEU A 16 4.73 1.77 43.14
CA LEU A 16 4.81 1.35 41.74
C LEU A 16 3.81 2.20 40.96
N PHE A 17 4.28 3.30 40.35
CA PHE A 17 3.61 3.91 39.22
C PHE A 17 3.69 2.91 38.05
N ALA A 18 2.75 1.97 38.02
CA ALA A 18 2.44 1.23 36.82
C ALA A 18 1.82 2.23 35.84
N GLY A 19 2.66 2.90 35.05
CA GLY A 19 2.20 3.67 33.89
C GLY A 19 1.36 2.73 33.03
N SER A 20 0.08 3.03 32.86
CA SER A 20 -0.80 2.26 31.99
C SER A 20 -0.26 2.32 30.57
N LEU A 21 0.36 1.22 30.12
CA LEU A 21 0.66 0.96 28.71
C LEU A 21 -0.67 0.87 27.97
N SER A 22 -1.19 2.01 27.51
CA SER A 22 -2.36 2.03 26.64
C SER A 22 -1.93 1.55 25.26
N ALA A 23 -2.54 0.46 24.79
CA ALA A 23 -2.43 0.06 23.39
C ALA A 23 -2.88 1.23 22.48
N GLN A 24 -2.08 1.58 21.49
CA GLN A 24 -2.44 2.58 20.50
C GLN A 24 -2.70 1.93 19.14
N THR A 25 -3.74 2.38 18.44
CA THR A 25 -3.97 2.03 17.03
C THR A 25 -3.42 3.14 16.15
N TYR A 26 -2.46 2.80 15.29
CA TYR A 26 -1.89 3.69 14.29
C TYR A 26 -2.49 3.43 12.91
N THR A 27 -2.64 4.49 12.12
CA THR A 27 -2.78 4.37 10.67
C THR A 27 -1.47 4.77 10.02
N ILE A 28 -0.86 3.82 9.32
CA ILE A 28 0.41 4.00 8.60
C ILE A 28 0.10 4.37 7.16
N PHE A 29 0.42 5.60 6.76
CA PHE A 29 0.24 6.14 5.42
C PHE A 29 1.53 5.96 4.62
N VAL A 30 1.50 5.10 3.60
CA VAL A 30 2.67 4.78 2.76
C VAL A 30 2.53 5.49 1.42
N HIS A 31 3.33 6.55 1.22
CA HIS A 31 3.27 7.35 0.00
C HIS A 31 3.70 6.56 -1.24
N GLY A 32 3.30 7.01 -2.42
CA GLY A 32 3.56 6.35 -3.69
C GLY A 32 4.56 7.07 -4.59
N LYS A 33 4.33 6.97 -5.91
CA LYS A 33 5.18 7.64 -6.90
C LYS A 33 4.98 9.15 -6.78
N SER A 34 6.08 9.89 -6.81
CA SER A 34 6.09 11.36 -6.79
C SER A 34 7.36 11.88 -7.48
N SER A 35 7.28 13.08 -8.07
CA SER A 35 8.48 13.80 -8.54
C SER A 35 9.30 14.41 -7.40
N SER A 36 8.70 14.51 -6.21
CA SER A 36 9.33 15.03 -5.00
C SER A 36 9.86 13.88 -4.13
N ASN A 37 10.91 14.17 -3.36
CA ASN A 37 11.40 13.24 -2.35
C ASN A 37 10.60 13.43 -1.05
N HIS A 38 9.93 12.38 -0.57
CA HIS A 38 9.13 12.43 0.66
C HIS A 38 9.81 11.68 1.82
N ASN A 39 11.13 11.47 1.76
CA ASN A 39 11.86 10.65 2.74
C ASN A 39 11.59 11.07 4.20
N GLY A 40 11.02 10.14 4.96
CA GLY A 40 10.77 10.31 6.38
C GLY A 40 9.89 9.20 6.94
N VAL A 41 10.03 8.94 8.23
CA VAL A 41 9.16 8.05 8.99
C VAL A 41 8.76 8.77 10.28
N GLY A 42 7.46 8.96 10.50
CA GLY A 42 6.98 9.62 11.71
C GLY A 42 5.66 10.35 11.52
N PRO A 43 5.29 11.27 12.44
CA PRO A 43 3.99 11.93 12.42
C PRO A 43 3.86 13.06 11.40
N ALA A 44 4.94 13.43 10.70
CA ALA A 44 4.94 14.51 9.72
C ALA A 44 4.79 13.96 8.29
N ASP A 45 3.85 14.49 7.53
CA ASP A 45 3.70 14.24 6.09
C ASP A 45 4.69 15.10 5.31
N VAL A 46 5.87 14.54 5.02
CA VAL A 46 6.96 15.25 4.34
C VAL A 46 6.50 15.69 2.96
N ASN A 47 6.69 16.97 2.64
CA ASN A 47 6.26 17.58 1.36
C ASN A 47 4.77 17.39 1.04
N ASN A 48 3.93 17.19 2.07
CA ASN A 48 2.47 17.20 1.98
C ASN A 48 1.95 16.25 0.89
N TYR A 49 2.44 15.00 0.87
CA TYR A 49 2.00 14.00 -0.10
C TYR A 49 0.52 13.69 0.09
N TRP A 50 0.11 13.42 1.32
CA TRP A 50 -1.25 13.03 1.67
C TRP A 50 -2.17 14.21 1.90
N GLY A 51 -1.62 15.41 2.10
CA GLY A 51 -2.41 16.62 2.28
C GLY A 51 -3.43 16.47 3.41
N THR A 52 -4.72 16.66 3.07
CA THR A 52 -5.81 16.53 4.05
C THR A 52 -6.38 15.12 4.16
N ALA A 53 -5.97 14.17 3.29
CA ALA A 53 -6.47 12.79 3.31
C ALA A 53 -6.40 12.10 4.67
N PRO A 54 -5.35 12.31 5.50
CA PRO A 54 -5.28 11.68 6.82
C PRO A 54 -6.41 12.14 7.75
N ASN A 55 -7.04 13.29 7.50
CA ASN A 55 -8.19 13.74 8.32
C ASN A 55 -9.41 12.80 8.20
N SER A 56 -9.47 11.97 7.16
CA SER A 56 -10.50 10.94 7.02
C SER A 56 -10.39 9.81 8.04
N VAL A 57 -9.22 9.64 8.70
CA VAL A 57 -8.99 8.57 9.67
C VAL A 57 -8.85 9.08 11.10
N SER A 58 -9.46 8.34 12.03
CA SER A 58 -9.31 8.55 13.47
C SER A 58 -7.99 7.97 14.00
N GLY A 59 -7.50 8.50 15.12
CA GLY A 59 -6.32 7.96 15.81
C GLY A 59 -4.99 8.55 15.34
N ALA A 60 -3.91 7.94 15.82
CA ALA A 60 -2.55 8.37 15.53
C ALA A 60 -2.15 8.01 14.10
N LYS A 61 -1.46 8.93 13.43
CA LYS A 61 -1.12 8.86 12.02
C LYS A 61 0.39 8.86 11.89
N ILE A 62 0.92 7.91 11.13
CA ILE A 62 2.34 7.82 10.84
C ILE A 62 2.49 7.78 9.34
N PHE A 63 3.42 8.58 8.82
CA PHE A 63 3.75 8.65 7.41
C PHE A 63 5.04 7.88 7.18
N VAL A 64 5.02 7.07 6.15
CA VAL A 64 6.17 6.37 5.60
C VAL A 64 6.39 6.95 4.20
N GLY A 65 7.27 7.94 4.15
CA GLY A 65 7.69 8.60 2.93
C GLY A 65 9.08 8.15 2.48
N TYR A 66 9.40 8.21 1.20
CA TYR A 66 10.68 7.82 0.60
C TYR A 66 10.93 8.62 -0.70
N ASP A 67 12.06 8.40 -1.38
CA ASP A 67 12.33 9.01 -2.68
C ASP A 67 11.34 8.47 -3.74
N GLY A 68 10.37 9.30 -4.14
CA GLY A 68 9.30 8.93 -5.09
C GLY A 68 9.75 8.58 -6.49
N THR A 69 11.04 8.74 -6.81
CA THR A 69 11.67 8.37 -8.09
C THR A 69 12.48 7.07 -8.03
N SER A 70 12.63 6.52 -6.82
CA SER A 70 13.38 5.28 -6.57
C SER A 70 12.54 4.02 -6.76
N ASP A 71 13.19 2.89 -7.04
CA ASP A 71 12.51 1.59 -7.08
C ASP A 71 11.93 1.24 -5.69
N PRO A 72 10.60 1.02 -5.57
CA PRO A 72 9.90 0.80 -4.30
C PRO A 72 10.28 -0.53 -3.61
N ARG A 73 11.04 -1.39 -4.27
CA ARG A 73 11.50 -2.68 -3.73
C ARG A 73 12.87 -2.62 -3.07
N THR A 74 13.54 -1.47 -3.12
CA THR A 74 14.93 -1.35 -2.69
C THR A 74 15.06 -0.91 -1.24
N TYR A 75 16.19 -1.28 -0.63
CA TYR A 75 16.64 -0.82 0.67
C TYR A 75 17.78 0.20 0.51
N GLY A 76 18.00 1.01 1.54
CA GLY A 76 19.06 2.00 1.61
C GLY A 76 18.53 3.36 2.05
N THR A 77 19.36 4.40 1.88
CA THR A 77 19.00 5.76 2.24
C THR A 77 17.83 6.25 1.39
N ALA A 78 16.79 6.74 2.07
CA ALA A 78 15.56 7.25 1.45
C ALA A 78 14.80 6.24 0.58
N ARG A 79 14.89 4.94 0.90
CA ARG A 79 14.22 3.88 0.13
C ARG A 79 12.99 3.33 0.84
N ALA A 80 12.00 2.92 0.03
CA ALA A 80 10.70 2.48 0.50
C ALA A 80 10.80 1.32 1.49
N GLN A 81 11.57 0.27 1.19
CA GLN A 81 11.64 -0.90 2.07
C GLN A 81 12.31 -0.59 3.42
N THR A 82 13.32 0.28 3.42
CA THR A 82 13.97 0.75 4.65
C THR A 82 13.00 1.53 5.53
N ASN A 83 12.29 2.49 4.95
CA ASN A 83 11.40 3.37 5.72
C ASN A 83 10.13 2.63 6.16
N LEU A 84 9.57 1.76 5.32
CA LEU A 84 8.45 0.91 5.68
C LEU A 84 8.82 -0.03 6.83
N THR A 85 9.95 -0.72 6.73
CA THR A 85 10.43 -1.60 7.82
C THR A 85 10.65 -0.82 9.12
N THR A 86 11.20 0.39 9.03
CA THR A 86 11.42 1.28 10.19
C THR A 86 10.10 1.67 10.85
N GLY A 87 9.12 2.12 10.06
CA GLY A 87 7.81 2.52 10.57
C GLY A 87 7.06 1.35 11.21
N LEU A 88 7.01 0.20 10.52
CA LEU A 88 6.31 -0.98 11.02
C LEU A 88 6.96 -1.55 12.29
N ASN A 89 8.29 -1.55 12.39
CA ASN A 89 8.98 -1.98 13.61
C ASN A 89 8.71 -1.04 14.80
N THR A 90 8.60 0.25 14.55
CA THR A 90 8.44 1.27 15.59
C THR A 90 7.01 1.33 16.11
N TYR A 91 6.03 1.27 15.22
CA TYR A 91 4.64 1.59 15.56
C TYR A 91 3.68 0.39 15.55
N CYS A 92 4.05 -0.72 14.92
CA CYS A 92 3.13 -1.84 14.70
C CYS A 92 3.48 -3.10 15.50
N LYS A 93 4.34 -2.99 16.52
CA LYS A 93 4.77 -4.09 17.38
C LYS A 93 4.31 -3.90 18.83
N GLY A 94 4.43 -4.96 19.62
CA GLY A 94 4.08 -4.95 21.03
C GLY A 94 2.57 -4.92 21.24
N SER A 95 2.10 -4.03 22.11
CA SER A 95 0.66 -3.83 22.37
C SER A 95 -0.03 -2.95 21.32
N ASN A 96 0.72 -2.28 20.45
CA ASN A 96 0.14 -1.42 19.42
C ASN A 96 -0.49 -2.24 18.30
N SER A 97 -1.45 -1.64 17.59
CA SER A 97 -2.01 -2.19 16.37
C SER A 97 -1.90 -1.19 15.22
N CYS A 98 -1.84 -1.69 14.00
CA CYS A 98 -1.73 -0.87 12.80
C CYS A 98 -2.80 -1.22 11.77
N LYS A 99 -3.29 -0.18 11.12
CA LYS A 99 -3.90 -0.22 9.79
C LYS A 99 -2.90 0.41 8.83
N ILE A 100 -2.73 -0.14 7.65
CA ILE A 100 -1.90 0.46 6.62
C ILE A 100 -2.82 1.04 5.56
N VAL A 101 -2.57 2.29 5.17
CA VAL A 101 -3.16 2.92 3.99
C VAL A 101 -2.00 3.18 3.05
N CYS A 102 -2.05 2.62 1.86
CA CYS A 102 -1.04 2.84 0.84
C CYS A 102 -1.70 3.46 -0.38
N HIS A 103 -0.93 4.23 -1.14
CA HIS A 103 -1.38 4.80 -2.41
C HIS A 103 -0.39 4.43 -3.52
N SER A 104 -0.90 4.06 -4.70
CA SER A 104 -0.09 3.94 -5.92
C SER A 104 1.09 2.96 -5.73
N ALA A 105 2.31 3.39 -6.04
CA ALA A 105 3.54 2.61 -5.82
C ALA A 105 3.84 2.29 -4.34
N GLY A 106 3.22 2.99 -3.38
CA GLY A 106 3.32 2.69 -1.96
C GLY A 106 2.63 1.37 -1.61
N CYS A 107 1.58 1.01 -2.35
CA CYS A 107 0.96 -0.31 -2.24
C CYS A 107 1.86 -1.39 -2.79
N TYR A 108 2.51 -1.13 -3.91
CA TYR A 108 3.53 -2.02 -4.47
C TYR A 108 4.70 -2.24 -3.49
N ALA A 109 5.18 -1.19 -2.81
CA ALA A 109 6.18 -1.33 -1.74
C ALA A 109 5.67 -2.17 -0.55
N THR A 110 4.43 -1.94 -0.13
CA THR A 110 3.79 -2.62 1.01
C THR A 110 3.60 -4.10 0.73
N GLU A 111 3.05 -4.43 -0.42
CA GLU A 111 2.81 -5.81 -0.86
C GLU A 111 4.11 -6.57 -1.09
N TYR A 112 5.11 -5.92 -1.69
CA TYR A 112 6.46 -6.49 -1.82
C TYR A 112 7.05 -6.84 -0.44
N TRP A 113 6.90 -5.96 0.55
CA TRP A 113 7.38 -6.20 1.91
C TRP A 113 6.66 -7.39 2.56
N LEU A 114 5.32 -7.46 2.43
CA LEU A 114 4.53 -8.57 2.96
C LEU A 114 4.93 -9.90 2.30
N SER A 115 5.06 -9.93 0.98
CA SER A 115 5.43 -11.14 0.24
C SER A 115 6.82 -11.66 0.61
N ASN A 116 7.75 -10.76 0.93
CA ASN A 116 9.14 -11.12 1.26
C ASN A 116 9.40 -11.25 2.76
N LEU A 117 8.38 -11.09 3.61
CA LEU A 117 8.55 -11.23 5.05
C LEU A 117 9.00 -12.65 5.45
N GLY A 118 8.60 -13.66 4.69
CA GLY A 118 8.96 -15.07 4.89
C GLY A 118 8.23 -15.76 6.06
N ALA A 119 7.24 -15.08 6.65
CA ALA A 119 6.33 -15.61 7.67
C ALA A 119 5.10 -14.69 7.78
N THR A 120 4.13 -15.03 8.64
CA THR A 120 3.01 -14.11 8.91
C THR A 120 3.47 -12.89 9.71
N THR A 121 2.82 -11.74 9.50
CA THR A 121 3.10 -10.51 10.26
C THR A 121 3.00 -10.75 11.77
N ALA A 122 1.97 -11.47 12.21
CA ALA A 122 1.77 -11.87 13.60
C ALA A 122 2.93 -12.68 14.18
N SER A 123 3.44 -13.69 13.45
CA SER A 123 4.59 -14.49 13.91
C SER A 123 5.88 -13.70 14.04
N ARG A 124 5.98 -12.56 13.34
CA ARG A 124 7.10 -11.61 13.43
C ARG A 124 6.86 -10.49 14.46
N GLY A 125 5.80 -10.62 15.26
CA GLY A 125 5.43 -9.70 16.33
C GLY A 125 4.74 -8.42 15.87
N TYR A 126 4.32 -8.34 14.60
CA TYR A 126 3.54 -7.22 14.10
C TYR A 126 2.05 -7.46 14.33
N ASN A 127 1.32 -6.41 14.67
CA ASN A 127 -0.13 -6.40 14.79
C ASN A 127 -0.72 -5.53 13.68
N ILE A 128 -0.67 -6.03 12.44
CA ILE A 128 -1.23 -5.36 11.26
C ILE A 128 -2.60 -5.97 10.98
N THR A 129 -3.63 -5.14 11.06
CA THR A 129 -5.03 -5.59 10.99
C THR A 129 -5.59 -5.60 9.58
N LYS A 130 -5.17 -4.64 8.74
CA LYS A 130 -5.54 -4.55 7.32
C LYS A 130 -4.60 -3.64 6.55
N VAL A 131 -4.59 -3.80 5.23
CA VAL A 131 -4.09 -2.82 4.26
C VAL A 131 -5.26 -2.30 3.45
N THR A 132 -5.46 -0.99 3.40
CA THR A 132 -6.34 -0.30 2.46
C THR A 132 -5.47 0.19 1.31
N ALA A 133 -5.68 -0.39 0.14
CA ALA A 133 -4.85 -0.20 -1.04
C ALA A 133 -5.54 0.73 -2.04
N LEU A 134 -5.16 2.00 -2.02
CA LEU A 134 -5.71 3.06 -2.85
C LEU A 134 -4.96 3.06 -4.19
N ALA A 135 -5.67 2.87 -5.31
CA ALA A 135 -5.06 2.88 -6.64
C ALA A 135 -3.81 1.97 -6.76
N SER A 136 -3.86 0.74 -6.21
CA SER A 136 -2.65 -0.08 -6.08
C SER A 136 -1.96 -0.31 -7.42
N ALA A 137 -0.69 0.08 -7.52
CA ALA A 137 0.13 -0.12 -8.71
C ALA A 137 0.93 -1.44 -8.67
N SER A 138 0.54 -2.39 -7.81
CA SER A 138 1.23 -3.67 -7.61
C SER A 138 1.23 -4.57 -8.85
N GLY A 139 0.17 -4.51 -9.67
CA GLY A 139 0.13 -5.15 -10.99
C GLY A 139 0.83 -4.35 -12.09
N GLY A 140 1.44 -3.21 -11.74
CA GLY A 140 2.04 -2.25 -12.66
C GLY A 140 1.03 -1.32 -13.33
N SER A 141 1.53 -0.53 -14.28
CA SER A 141 0.75 0.44 -15.04
C SER A 141 1.18 0.44 -16.51
N GLU A 142 0.21 0.45 -17.41
CA GLU A 142 0.47 0.60 -18.84
C GLU A 142 0.98 1.98 -19.18
N LEU A 143 0.75 3.01 -18.35
CA LEU A 143 1.40 4.31 -18.51
C LEU A 143 2.92 4.17 -18.38
N ALA A 144 3.39 3.39 -17.39
CA ALA A 144 4.81 3.09 -17.26
C ALA A 144 5.33 2.24 -18.43
N SER A 145 4.55 1.26 -18.91
CA SER A 145 4.89 0.46 -20.09
C SER A 145 4.96 1.29 -21.37
N ALA A 146 4.06 2.25 -21.56
CA ALA A 146 3.99 3.14 -22.70
C ALA A 146 5.11 4.18 -22.67
N LEU A 147 5.43 4.75 -21.51
CA LEU A 147 6.60 5.63 -21.31
C LEU A 147 7.91 4.91 -21.65
N ASN A 148 7.99 3.61 -21.35
CA ASN A 148 9.12 2.77 -21.78
C ASN A 148 9.11 2.47 -23.30
N GLY A 149 7.95 2.57 -23.97
CA GLY A 149 7.78 2.30 -25.41
C GLY A 149 7.93 3.53 -26.32
N ILE A 150 7.47 4.72 -25.89
CA ILE A 150 7.58 5.98 -26.66
C ILE A 150 8.96 6.63 -26.56
N THR A 151 9.73 6.30 -25.52
CA THR A 151 11.15 6.62 -25.43
C THR A 151 11.92 5.35 -25.78
N PHE A 152 12.36 5.20 -27.03
CA PHE A 152 13.34 4.18 -27.37
C PHE A 152 14.62 4.44 -26.54
N GLY A 153 14.76 3.71 -25.43
CA GLY A 153 15.93 3.72 -24.56
C GLY A 153 15.82 4.57 -23.28
N PHE A 154 15.56 3.92 -22.15
CA PHE A 154 16.11 4.26 -20.82
C PHE A 154 15.66 5.53 -20.07
N GLY A 155 14.80 6.40 -20.62
CA GLY A 155 14.51 7.73 -20.05
C GLY A 155 13.72 7.82 -18.73
N GLY A 156 13.07 6.74 -18.29
CA GLY A 156 12.36 6.69 -17.00
C GLY A 156 13.29 6.49 -15.79
N ASN A 157 12.90 7.01 -14.62
CA ASN A 157 13.62 6.77 -13.37
C ASN A 157 13.39 5.32 -12.88
N ALA A 158 13.99 4.96 -11.74
CA ALA A 158 13.91 3.60 -11.22
C ALA A 158 12.48 3.23 -10.79
N MET A 159 11.68 4.18 -10.30
CA MET A 159 10.27 3.99 -10.01
C MET A 159 9.49 3.61 -11.27
N ASP A 160 9.63 4.36 -12.35
CA ASP A 160 8.90 4.12 -13.60
C ASP A 160 9.19 2.71 -14.15
N LYS A 161 10.46 2.31 -14.13
CA LYS A 161 10.90 0.96 -14.56
C LYS A 161 10.34 -0.16 -13.69
N ALA A 162 10.19 0.09 -12.39
CA ALA A 162 9.62 -0.87 -11.46
C ALA A 162 8.11 -1.06 -11.64
N LEU A 163 7.41 -0.03 -12.13
CA LEU A 163 5.96 -0.01 -12.35
C LEU A 163 5.53 -0.53 -13.74
N ILE A 164 6.46 -0.87 -14.62
CA ILE A 164 6.13 -1.58 -15.88
C ILE A 164 5.37 -2.86 -15.53
N VAL A 165 4.27 -3.13 -16.23
CA VAL A 165 3.35 -4.26 -15.95
C VAL A 165 4.11 -5.58 -15.80
N GLY A 166 5.00 -5.92 -16.74
CA GLY A 166 5.81 -7.14 -16.66
C GLY A 166 6.75 -7.16 -15.45
N THR A 167 7.38 -6.03 -15.14
CA THR A 167 8.30 -5.90 -14.00
C THR A 167 7.58 -6.04 -12.66
N ALA A 168 6.47 -5.32 -12.47
CA ALA A 168 5.73 -5.30 -11.21
C ALA A 168 5.08 -6.67 -10.91
N ARG A 169 4.47 -7.27 -11.93
CA ARG A 169 3.84 -8.60 -11.80
C ARG A 169 4.85 -9.70 -11.55
N GLY A 170 6.07 -9.58 -12.10
CA GLY A 170 7.16 -10.53 -11.90
C GLY A 170 8.01 -10.31 -10.66
N ALA A 171 7.76 -9.26 -9.88
CA ALA A 171 8.66 -8.84 -8.80
C ALA A 171 8.58 -9.67 -7.52
N TYR A 172 7.43 -10.28 -7.23
CA TYR A 172 7.18 -11.09 -6.03
C TYR A 172 5.95 -11.98 -6.22
N ASN A 173 5.71 -12.88 -5.28
CA ASN A 173 4.51 -13.71 -5.30
C ASN A 173 3.32 -12.94 -4.70
N HIS A 174 2.49 -12.36 -5.56
CA HIS A 174 1.30 -11.59 -5.20
C HIS A 174 0.27 -12.37 -4.36
N ASN A 175 0.33 -13.71 -4.29
CA ASN A 175 -0.54 -14.49 -3.41
C ASN A 175 -0.06 -14.53 -1.95
N VAL A 176 1.13 -14.00 -1.63
CA VAL A 176 1.70 -13.99 -0.28
C VAL A 176 1.48 -12.63 0.36
N THR A 177 0.50 -12.55 1.26
CA THR A 177 0.16 -11.30 1.98
C THR A 177 0.59 -11.30 3.45
N ALA A 178 1.40 -12.29 3.84
CA ALA A 178 1.83 -12.53 5.23
C ALA A 178 0.67 -12.58 6.25
N GLY A 179 -0.50 -13.08 5.83
CA GLY A 179 -1.69 -13.22 6.67
C GLY A 179 -2.50 -11.94 6.85
N VAL A 180 -2.18 -10.86 6.13
CA VAL A 180 -2.94 -9.61 6.14
C VAL A 180 -3.85 -9.55 4.92
N THR A 181 -5.09 -9.09 5.09
CA THR A 181 -6.00 -8.86 3.97
C THR A 181 -5.75 -7.49 3.34
N LEU A 182 -5.69 -7.44 2.02
CA LEU A 182 -5.56 -6.22 1.24
C LEU A 182 -6.90 -5.83 0.62
N TYR A 183 -7.41 -4.69 1.06
CA TYR A 183 -8.66 -4.11 0.60
C TYR A 183 -8.39 -3.12 -0.52
N GLN A 184 -8.69 -3.55 -1.75
CA GLN A 184 -8.47 -2.80 -2.97
C GLN A 184 -9.54 -1.72 -3.15
N VAL A 185 -9.09 -0.50 -3.41
CA VAL A 185 -9.93 0.69 -3.67
C VAL A 185 -9.54 1.26 -5.04
N PRO A 186 -10.17 0.75 -6.12
CA PRO A 186 -9.92 1.23 -7.49
C PRO A 186 -10.75 2.48 -7.81
N GLY A 187 -10.19 3.37 -8.63
CA GLY A 187 -10.92 4.48 -9.27
C GLY A 187 -11.02 4.30 -10.78
N TYR A 188 -12.00 4.97 -11.39
CA TYR A 188 -12.28 4.83 -12.83
C TYR A 188 -12.53 6.15 -13.58
N LYS A 189 -12.16 7.29 -12.98
CA LYS A 189 -12.41 8.62 -13.57
C LYS A 189 -11.51 8.94 -14.78
N GLY A 190 -10.42 8.20 -14.98
CA GLY A 190 -9.49 8.37 -16.09
C GLY A 190 -8.57 9.60 -15.99
N PHE A 191 -7.74 9.79 -17.02
CA PHE A 191 -6.74 10.86 -17.06
C PHE A 191 -7.37 12.26 -17.12
N SER A 192 -6.89 13.18 -16.27
CA SER A 192 -7.42 14.55 -16.14
C SER A 192 -8.93 14.62 -15.88
N GLY A 193 -9.50 13.60 -15.22
CA GLY A 193 -10.92 13.52 -14.91
C GLY A 193 -11.82 13.18 -16.10
N ILE A 194 -11.24 12.76 -17.23
CA ILE A 194 -11.97 12.33 -18.42
C ILE A 194 -11.91 10.80 -18.51
N GLN A 195 -13.06 10.17 -18.27
CA GLN A 195 -13.19 8.72 -18.34
C GLN A 195 -12.80 8.21 -19.74
N GLY A 196 -11.90 7.24 -19.77
CA GLY A 196 -11.44 6.61 -21.00
C GLY A 196 -10.53 7.47 -21.87
N ALA A 197 -10.17 8.70 -21.45
CA ALA A 197 -9.15 9.49 -22.14
C ALA A 197 -7.76 8.82 -22.07
N SER A 198 -7.57 7.90 -21.14
CA SER A 198 -6.40 7.03 -21.01
C SER A 198 -6.56 5.69 -21.72
N SER A 199 -7.75 5.35 -22.27
CA SER A 199 -8.04 4.00 -22.78
C SER A 199 -7.18 3.54 -23.96
N TRP A 200 -6.48 4.46 -24.63
CA TRP A 200 -5.49 4.16 -25.66
C TRP A 200 -4.17 3.63 -25.10
N ILE A 201 -3.89 3.83 -23.80
CA ILE A 201 -2.74 3.28 -23.07
C ILE A 201 -3.20 2.29 -21.99
N LEU A 202 -4.16 2.69 -21.15
CA LEU A 202 -4.66 1.93 -20.01
C LEU A 202 -5.88 1.11 -20.45
N PRO A 203 -5.85 -0.22 -20.36
CA PRO A 203 -6.97 -1.04 -20.82
C PRO A 203 -8.11 -1.04 -19.80
N GLY A 204 -9.35 -0.88 -20.27
CA GLY A 204 -10.56 -0.96 -19.43
C GLY A 204 -10.77 0.28 -18.56
N ASN A 205 -11.34 0.08 -17.36
CA ASN A 205 -11.53 1.15 -16.39
C ASN A 205 -10.20 1.44 -15.66
N ASP A 206 -9.93 2.73 -15.47
CA ASP A 206 -8.70 3.22 -14.88
C ASP A 206 -8.88 4.60 -14.21
N ASP A 207 -8.00 4.92 -13.28
CA ASP A 207 -8.01 6.19 -12.54
C ASP A 207 -7.14 7.29 -13.20
N GLY A 208 -6.70 7.08 -14.45
CA GLY A 208 -5.77 7.95 -15.16
C GLY A 208 -4.30 7.57 -15.03
N ALA A 209 -3.95 6.65 -14.13
CA ALA A 209 -2.59 6.12 -14.00
C ALA A 209 -2.54 4.59 -13.87
N VAL A 210 -3.55 3.96 -13.25
CA VAL A 210 -3.59 2.54 -12.95
C VAL A 210 -4.93 1.94 -13.39
N ALA A 211 -4.86 0.90 -14.22
CA ALA A 211 -6.02 0.16 -14.69
C ALA A 211 -6.49 -0.91 -13.68
N PHE A 212 -7.75 -1.33 -13.81
CA PHE A 212 -8.39 -2.29 -12.90
C PHE A 212 -7.65 -3.62 -12.74
N HIS A 213 -6.95 -4.12 -13.75
CA HIS A 213 -6.15 -5.35 -13.59
C HIS A 213 -5.13 -5.25 -12.45
N SER A 214 -4.62 -4.05 -12.19
CA SER A 214 -3.63 -3.74 -11.17
C SER A 214 -4.29 -3.26 -9.88
N SER A 215 -5.17 -2.25 -9.96
CA SER A 215 -5.83 -1.67 -8.77
C SER A 215 -6.88 -2.59 -8.13
N CYS A 216 -7.27 -3.68 -8.79
CA CYS A 216 -8.05 -4.78 -8.22
C CYS A 216 -7.25 -6.05 -7.97
N ALA A 217 -5.93 -6.02 -8.16
CA ALA A 217 -5.03 -7.14 -7.92
C ALA A 217 -5.41 -8.44 -8.66
N TYR A 218 -5.72 -8.34 -9.96
CA TYR A 218 -5.98 -9.51 -10.79
C TYR A 218 -4.70 -10.21 -11.22
N ASN A 219 -4.78 -11.53 -11.39
CA ASN A 219 -3.68 -12.42 -11.79
C ASN A 219 -3.19 -12.25 -13.23
N LYS A 220 -3.87 -11.45 -14.06
CA LYS A 220 -3.47 -11.11 -15.43
C LYS A 220 -3.78 -9.64 -15.72
N ALA A 221 -3.00 -9.03 -16.61
CA ALA A 221 -3.31 -7.72 -17.17
C ALA A 221 -4.41 -7.84 -18.24
N GLY A 222 -5.25 -6.81 -18.37
CA GLY A 222 -6.38 -6.80 -19.30
C GLY A 222 -7.36 -5.67 -19.06
N GLY A 223 -8.28 -5.48 -20.01
CA GLY A 223 -9.26 -4.39 -20.00
C GLY A 223 -10.50 -4.73 -19.19
N LEU A 224 -10.41 -4.61 -17.87
CA LEU A 224 -11.54 -4.90 -16.97
C LEU A 224 -12.38 -3.65 -16.71
N SER A 225 -13.71 -3.81 -16.70
CA SER A 225 -14.66 -2.75 -16.32
C SER A 225 -15.24 -2.92 -14.91
N VAL A 226 -14.94 -4.05 -14.26
CA VAL A 226 -15.41 -4.37 -12.91
C VAL A 226 -14.30 -4.97 -12.04
N CYS A 227 -14.42 -4.72 -10.75
CA CYS A 227 -13.54 -5.20 -9.70
C CYS A 227 -14.29 -6.25 -8.87
N GLN A 228 -14.05 -7.53 -9.10
CA GLN A 228 -14.70 -8.67 -8.45
C GLN A 228 -13.67 -9.78 -8.21
N SER A 229 -14.02 -10.79 -7.39
CA SER A 229 -13.09 -11.89 -7.09
C SER A 229 -12.68 -12.67 -8.34
N SER A 230 -13.61 -12.82 -9.30
CA SER A 230 -13.31 -13.36 -10.62
C SER A 230 -14.23 -12.77 -11.68
N VAL A 231 -13.68 -12.54 -12.86
CA VAL A 231 -14.38 -12.02 -14.04
C VAL A 231 -13.98 -12.88 -15.22
N THR A 232 -14.96 -13.33 -16.02
CA THR A 232 -14.68 -13.97 -17.31
C THR A 232 -15.31 -13.13 -18.40
N GLN A 233 -14.50 -12.70 -19.36
CA GLN A 233 -14.95 -11.90 -20.50
C GLN A 233 -14.30 -12.38 -21.79
N SER A 234 -14.94 -12.06 -22.91
CA SER A 234 -14.41 -12.39 -24.23
C SER A 234 -13.39 -11.34 -24.65
N GLU A 235 -12.14 -11.76 -24.85
CA GLU A 235 -11.02 -10.92 -25.28
C GLU A 235 -10.56 -11.26 -26.69
N GLY A 236 -10.00 -10.29 -27.40
CA GLY A 236 -9.45 -10.46 -28.76
C GLY A 236 -10.33 -9.90 -29.87
N ILE A 237 -9.85 -10.03 -31.10
CA ILE A 237 -10.53 -9.51 -32.30
C ILE A 237 -11.40 -10.60 -32.90
N TRP A 238 -12.67 -10.30 -33.16
CA TRP A 238 -13.57 -11.23 -33.84
C TRP A 238 -13.01 -11.63 -35.23
N PRO A 239 -13.03 -12.92 -35.62
CA PRO A 239 -13.63 -14.07 -34.93
C PRO A 239 -12.68 -14.86 -34.02
N PHE A 240 -11.47 -14.35 -33.74
CA PHE A 240 -10.43 -15.01 -32.95
C PHE A 240 -10.51 -14.68 -31.45
N ASN A 241 -11.63 -14.13 -30.98
CA ASN A 241 -11.83 -13.83 -29.57
C ASN A 241 -12.01 -15.11 -28.75
N SER A 242 -11.59 -15.07 -27.49
CA SER A 242 -11.69 -16.21 -26.56
C SER A 242 -12.07 -15.74 -25.17
N ASN A 243 -12.68 -16.63 -24.38
CA ASN A 243 -13.00 -16.32 -22.99
C ASN A 243 -11.72 -16.32 -22.14
N VAL A 244 -11.44 -15.19 -21.50
CA VAL A 244 -10.33 -15.02 -20.57
C VAL A 244 -10.91 -14.81 -19.18
N THR A 245 -10.44 -15.62 -18.23
CA THR A 245 -10.76 -15.47 -16.81
C THR A 245 -9.64 -14.74 -16.08
N TYR A 246 -10.04 -13.69 -15.38
CA TYR A 246 -9.28 -12.91 -14.42
C TYR A 246 -9.71 -13.32 -13.01
N THR A 247 -8.74 -13.52 -12.12
CA THR A 247 -8.99 -13.88 -10.72
C THR A 247 -8.12 -13.01 -9.83
N GLN A 248 -8.69 -12.45 -8.76
CA GLN A 248 -7.89 -11.71 -7.78
C GLN A 248 -6.85 -12.63 -7.14
N PHE A 249 -5.67 -12.09 -6.86
CA PHE A 249 -4.67 -12.81 -6.08
C PHE A 249 -5.22 -13.16 -4.68
N GLN A 250 -4.71 -14.25 -4.10
CA GLN A 250 -5.10 -14.64 -2.74
C GLN A 250 -4.78 -13.53 -1.73
N GLY A 251 -5.63 -13.38 -0.72
CA GLY A 251 -5.50 -12.33 0.31
C GLY A 251 -5.88 -10.92 -0.16
N HIS A 252 -6.31 -10.76 -1.41
CA HIS A 252 -6.81 -9.51 -1.96
C HIS A 252 -8.32 -9.56 -2.10
N THR A 253 -8.98 -8.46 -1.79
CA THR A 253 -10.42 -8.32 -1.98
C THR A 253 -10.75 -6.86 -2.24
N ARG A 254 -11.81 -6.60 -3.00
CA ARG A 254 -12.33 -5.24 -3.13
C ARG A 254 -12.81 -4.77 -1.75
N ALA A 255 -12.49 -3.53 -1.38
CA ALA A 255 -13.00 -2.94 -0.15
C ALA A 255 -14.55 -3.05 -0.10
N PRO A 256 -15.15 -3.54 1.00
CA PRO A 256 -16.61 -3.74 1.08
C PRO A 256 -17.43 -2.48 0.86
N SER A 257 -16.86 -1.31 1.15
CA SER A 257 -17.49 0.01 0.95
C SER A 257 -17.43 0.51 -0.49
N VAL A 258 -16.79 -0.25 -1.41
CA VAL A 258 -16.62 0.09 -2.82
C VAL A 258 -17.48 -0.84 -3.67
N GLY A 259 -18.28 -0.27 -4.57
CA GLY A 259 -19.07 -1.03 -5.54
C GLY A 259 -18.19 -1.76 -6.55
N SER A 260 -18.73 -2.76 -7.27
CA SER A 260 -17.95 -3.50 -8.28
C SER A 260 -17.45 -2.63 -9.43
N GLY A 261 -18.07 -1.47 -9.68
CA GLY A 261 -17.60 -0.51 -10.67
C GLY A 261 -16.43 0.36 -10.22
N GLY A 262 -15.97 0.26 -8.95
CA GLY A 262 -14.96 1.16 -8.38
C GLY A 262 -15.54 2.51 -7.93
N LEU A 263 -14.67 3.47 -7.65
CA LEU A 263 -15.02 4.86 -7.31
C LEU A 263 -14.83 5.79 -8.50
N TYR A 264 -15.74 6.74 -8.70
CA TYR A 264 -15.56 7.77 -9.74
C TYR A 264 -14.59 8.86 -9.24
N LEU A 265 -13.35 8.46 -9.04
CA LEU A 265 -12.24 9.28 -8.58
C LEU A 265 -11.03 9.01 -9.48
N ASP A 266 -10.23 10.05 -9.71
CA ASP A 266 -8.92 9.91 -10.36
C ASP A 266 -7.85 9.44 -9.37
N HIS A 267 -6.64 9.21 -9.89
CA HIS A 267 -5.54 8.63 -9.14
C HIS A 267 -5.22 9.43 -7.87
N ILE A 268 -5.25 10.76 -7.93
CA ILE A 268 -4.89 11.62 -6.78
C ILE A 268 -6.07 11.75 -5.82
N GLU A 269 -7.30 11.88 -6.34
CA GLU A 269 -8.50 11.95 -5.50
C GLU A 269 -8.67 10.72 -4.59
N LEU A 270 -8.21 9.54 -5.04
CA LEU A 270 -8.25 8.30 -4.26
C LEU A 270 -7.43 8.37 -2.96
N GLU A 271 -6.44 9.26 -2.84
CA GLU A 271 -5.68 9.46 -1.60
C GLU A 271 -6.61 9.76 -0.42
N GLY A 272 -7.72 10.47 -0.66
CA GLY A 272 -8.74 10.82 0.34
C GLY A 272 -9.55 9.64 0.90
N GLU A 273 -9.41 8.44 0.35
CA GLU A 273 -10.25 7.28 0.65
C GLU A 273 -9.64 6.31 1.68
N GLY A 274 -8.62 6.74 2.42
CA GLY A 274 -7.89 5.93 3.40
C GLY A 274 -8.71 5.42 4.61
N TRP A 275 -9.90 5.95 4.84
CA TRP A 275 -10.79 5.55 5.93
C TRP A 275 -11.47 4.18 5.73
N ARG A 276 -11.51 3.71 4.48
CA ARG A 276 -12.22 2.48 4.07
C ARG A 276 -11.60 1.22 4.67
#